data_AF-A0A382WQ26-F1
#
_entry.id   AF-A0A382WQ26-F1
#
_cell.length_a   1.000
_cell.length_b   1.000
_cell.length_c   1.000
_cell.angle_alpha   90.00
_cell.angle_beta   90.00
_cell.angle_gamma   90.00
#
_symmetry.space_group_name_H-M   'P 1'
#
loop_
_entity.id
_entity.type
_entity.pdbx_description
1 polymer ?
#
loop_
_entity_poly.entity_id
_entity_poly.type
_entity_poly.pdbx_seq_one_letter_code
_entity_poly.pdbx_strand_id
1 'polypeptide(L)' 'MNEDTKLGEVVIEGLSKSFDQITVLEEIDLKVKRTETLSLLGPSGCGKTT' A
#
# COMPACT_ATOMS: atom_id res chain seq x y z
N MET A 1 -5.46 32.68 2.01
CA MET A 1 -5.95 32.14 0.72
C MET A 1 -5.73 30.64 0.79
N ASN A 2 -6.81 29.96 1.14
CA ASN A 2 -7.15 28.53 1.08
C ASN A 2 -6.06 27.58 1.63
N GLU A 3 -6.11 27.13 2.89
CA GLU A 3 -7.04 26.09 3.38
C GLU A 3 -7.34 24.99 2.34
N ASP A 4 -6.30 24.51 1.66
CA ASP A 4 -6.32 23.18 1.05
C ASP A 4 -6.44 22.14 2.18
N THR A 5 -7.71 21.88 2.50
CA THR A 5 -8.23 20.75 3.26
C THR A 5 -7.26 19.58 3.20
N LYS A 6 -6.78 19.12 4.35
CA LYS A 6 -5.94 17.93 4.52
C LYS A 6 -6.74 16.70 4.09
N LEU A 7 -6.93 16.53 2.80
CA LEU A 7 -7.59 15.41 2.15
C LEU A 7 -6.67 14.22 2.39
N GLY A 8 -7.10 13.30 3.25
CA GLY A 8 -6.26 12.18 3.69
C GLY A 8 -5.72 11.39 2.49
N GLU A 9 -4.38 11.31 2.42
CA GLU A 9 -3.63 10.45 1.51
C GLU A 9 -3.09 9.24 2.28
N VAL A 10 -2.93 8.11 1.59
CA VAL A 10 -2.27 6.92 2.14
C VAL A 10 -0.92 6.80 1.46
N VAL A 11 0.15 6.83 2.25
CA VAL A 11 1.53 6.70 1.79
C VAL A 11 2.19 5.54 2.54
N ILE A 12 2.72 4.60 1.77
CA ILE A 12 3.54 3.48 2.21
C ILE A 12 4.88 3.61 1.49
N GLU A 13 5.97 3.55 2.23
CA GLU A 13 7.33 3.63 1.67
C GLU A 13 8.17 2.48 2.26
N GLY A 14 8.82 1.71 1.38
CA GLY A 14 9.70 0.60 1.74
C GLY A 14 9.04 -0.54 2.51
N LEU A 15 7.77 -0.86 2.25
CA LEU A 15 7.08 -1.94 2.97
C LEU A 15 7.63 -3.30 2.56
N SER A 16 8.26 -3.96 3.54
CA SER A 16 8.64 -5.36 3.47
C SER A 16 7.89 -6.15 4.52
N LYS A 17 7.43 -7.34 4.16
CA LYS A 17 6.69 -8.23 5.05
C LYS A 17 7.06 -9.67 4.77
N SER A 18 7.32 -10.42 5.84
CA SER A 18 7.60 -11.83 5.79
C SER A 18 6.72 -12.59 6.79
N PHE A 19 6.38 -13.83 6.43
CA PHE A 19 5.83 -14.83 7.34
C PHE A 19 6.81 -15.98 7.44
N ASP A 20 7.23 -16.29 8.66
CA ASP A 20 8.30 -17.25 8.93
C ASP A 20 9.54 -16.94 8.08
N GLN A 21 9.93 -17.85 7.19
CA GLN A 21 11.08 -17.71 6.28
C GLN A 21 10.70 -17.21 4.88
N ILE A 22 9.44 -16.84 4.65
CA ILE A 22 8.93 -16.45 3.34
C ILE A 22 8.68 -14.94 3.32
N THR A 23 9.43 -14.22 2.49
CA THR A 23 9.14 -12.81 2.19
C THR A 23 7.97 -12.73 1.21
N VAL A 24 6.89 -12.05 1.63
CA VAL A 24 5.65 -11.89 0.85
C VAL A 24 5.49 -10.51 0.26
N LEU A 25 6.13 -9.48 0.85
CA LEU A 25 6.28 -8.15 0.29
C LEU A 25 7.75 -7.74 0.43
N GLU A 26 8.33 -7.17 -0.61
CA GLU A 26 9.73 -6.73 -0.63
C GLU A 26 9.79 -5.30 -1.17
N GLU A 27 10.14 -4.36 -0.29
CA GLU A 27 10.41 -2.95 -0.60
C GLU A 27 9.32 -2.27 -1.45
N ILE A 28 8.07 -2.38 -1.01
CA ILE A 28 6.92 -1.81 -1.73
C ILE A 28 6.68 -0.36 -1.34
N ASP A 29 6.64 0.52 -2.35
CA ASP A 29 6.17 1.90 -2.25
C ASP A 29 4.75 2.02 -2.83
N LEU A 30 3.83 2.64 -2.09
CA LEU A 30 2.45 2.87 -2.52
C LEU A 30 1.97 4.26 -2.10
N LYS A 31 1.39 5.01 -3.04
CA LYS A 31 0.75 6.31 -2.78
C LYS A 31 -0.67 6.26 -3.35
N VAL A 32 -1.67 6.40 -2.47
CA VAL A 32 -3.08 6.44 -2.86
C VAL A 32 -3.63 7.81 -2.52
N LYS A 33 -4.07 8.53 -3.55
CA LYS A 33 -4.66 9.85 -3.40
C LYS A 33 -6.10 9.75 -2.90
N ARG A 34 -6.59 10.83 -2.30
CA ARG A 34 -8.02 10.92 -1.98
C ARG A 34 -8.84 10.76 -3.27
N THR A 35 -9.95 10.05 -3.19
CA THR A 35 -10.86 9.70 -4.32
C THR A 35 -10.31 8.69 -5.33
N GLU A 36 -9.12 8.15 -5.08
CA GLU A 36 -8.56 7.05 -5.86
C GLU A 36 -9.00 5.69 -5.30
N THR A 37 -9.33 4.76 -6.19
CA THR A 37 -9.61 3.37 -5.85
C THR A 37 -8.45 2.51 -6.31
N LEU A 38 -7.74 1.89 -5.37
CA LEU A 38 -6.69 0.92 -5.64
C LEU A 38 -7.24 -0.50 -5.48
N SER A 39 -6.90 -1.40 -6.41
CA SER A 39 -7.15 -2.84 -6.26
C SER A 39 -5.83 -3.61 -6.29
N LEU A 40 -5.63 -4.48 -5.29
CA LEU A 40 -4.49 -5.38 -5.23
C LEU A 40 -4.84 -6.68 -5.97
N LEU A 41 -4.12 -6.99 -7.04
CA LEU A 41 -4.33 -8.18 -7.88
C LEU A 41 -3.13 -9.12 -7.80
N GLY A 42 -3.37 -10.43 -7.93
CA GLY A 42 -2.32 -11.44 -7.97
C GLY A 42 -2.79 -12.84 -7.57
N PRO A 43 -1.96 -13.88 -7.76
CA PRO A 43 -2.26 -15.27 -7.42
C PRO A 43 -2.58 -15.47 -5.93
N SER A 44 -3.26 -16.57 -5.57
CA SER A 44 -3.47 -16.91 -4.15
C SER A 44 -2.13 -17.03 -3.41
N GLY A 45 -2.04 -16.44 -2.21
CA GLY A 45 -0.82 -16.48 -1.38
C GLY A 45 0.22 -15.39 -1.66
N CYS A 46 0.01 -14.47 -2.62
CA CYS A 46 0.99 -13.42 -2.94
C CYS A 46 0.99 -12.19 -2.01
N GLY A 47 0.43 -12.29 -0.80
CA GLY A 47 0.48 -11.19 0.18
C GLY A 47 -0.58 -10.07 0.03
N LYS A 48 -1.66 -10.26 -0.75
CA LYS A 48 -2.71 -9.21 -0.93
C LYS A 48 -3.48 -8.84 0.35
N THR A 49 -3.72 -9.81 1.23
CA THR A 49 -4.52 -9.65 2.47
C THR A 49 -3.64 -9.34 3.68
N THR A 50 -2.33 -9.56 3.52
CA THR A 50 -1.31 -9.41 4.54
C THR A 50 -0.83 -7.98 4.61
#